data_AF-A0A3S4YGY2-F1
#
_entry.id   AF-A0A3S4YGY2-F1
#
_cell.length_a   1.000
_cell.length_b   1.000
_cell.length_c   1.000
_cell.angle_alpha   90.00
_cell.angle_beta   90.00
_cell.angle_gamma   90.00
#
_symmetry.space_group_name_H-M   'P 1'
#
loop_
_entity.id
_entity.type
_entity.pdbx_description
1 polymer ?
#
loop_
_entity_poly.entity_id
_entity_poly.type
_entity_poly.pdbx_seq_one_letter_code
_entity_poly.pdbx_strand_id
1 'polypeptide(L)' 'MSTAELKLDLISQIAGLTDKVKLRELMELLKFQTEESLYITSKEEKSLIAEARQEVAEGKVFTNEEVQKEIKEWLQQ' A
#
# COMPACT_ATOMS: atom_id res chain seq x y z
N MET A 1 -29.66 -5.59 6.57
CA MET A 1 -28.83 -4.88 7.56
C MET A 1 -28.75 -3.42 7.13
N SER A 2 -29.23 -2.50 7.95
CA SER A 2 -29.13 -1.06 7.68
C SER A 2 -27.72 -0.55 7.98
N THR A 3 -27.34 0.62 7.43
CA THR A 3 -26.06 1.26 7.74
C THR A 3 -25.90 1.52 9.25
N ALA A 4 -27.01 1.78 9.95
CA ALA A 4 -27.02 1.97 11.39
C ALA A 4 -26.70 0.66 12.14
N GLU A 5 -27.30 -0.45 11.71
CA GLU A 5 -27.01 -1.78 12.26
C GLU A 5 -25.55 -2.18 12.02
N LEU A 6 -25.01 -1.92 10.82
CA LEU A 6 -23.62 -2.23 10.49
C LEU A 6 -22.63 -1.47 11.37
N LYS A 7 -22.90 -0.17 11.63
CA LYS A 7 -22.06 0.63 12.53
C LYS A 7 -22.05 0.08 13.95
N LEU A 8 -23.22 -0.30 14.47
CA LEU A 8 -23.34 -0.84 15.83
C LEU A 8 -22.61 -2.17 15.97
N ASP A 9 -22.74 -3.05 14.98
CA ASP A 9 -22.06 -4.35 14.96
C ASP A 9 -20.54 -4.17 14.97
N LEU A 10 -20.02 -3.28 14.13
CA LEU A 10 -18.59 -2.98 14.05
C LEU A 10 -18.03 -2.43 15.38
N ILE A 11 -18.75 -1.50 16.02
CA ILE A 11 -18.37 -0.95 17.32
C ILE A 11 -18.29 -2.06 18.37
N SER A 12 -19.27 -2.99 18.38
CA SER A 12 -19.30 -4.08 19.34
C SER A 12 -18.12 -5.04 19.16
N GLN A 13 -17.76 -5.37 17.92
CA GLN A 13 -16.63 -6.24 17.61
C GLN A 13 -15.30 -5.59 18.01
N ILE A 14 -15.13 -4.29 17.72
CA ILE A 14 -13.92 -3.55 18.09
C ILE A 14 -13.81 -3.44 19.61
N ALA A 15 -14.91 -3.18 20.32
CA ALA A 15 -14.91 -3.11 21.79
C ALA A 15 -14.53 -4.44 22.47
N GLY A 16 -14.77 -5.57 21.79
CA GLY A 16 -14.37 -6.90 22.26
C GLY A 16 -12.91 -7.27 21.98
N LEU A 17 -12.19 -6.50 21.15
CA LEU A 17 -10.78 -6.76 20.85
C LEU A 17 -9.89 -6.27 22.00
N THR A 18 -9.10 -7.18 22.56
CA THR A 18 -8.08 -6.88 23.58
C THR A 18 -6.66 -6.83 23.03
N ASP A 19 -6.48 -7.29 21.78
CA ASP A 19 -5.20 -7.30 21.09
C ASP A 19 -4.84 -5.91 20.56
N LYS A 20 -3.87 -5.28 21.23
CA LYS A 20 -3.37 -3.95 20.89
C LYS A 20 -2.77 -3.87 19.49
N VAL A 21 -2.15 -4.95 18.99
CA VAL A 21 -1.53 -4.96 17.65
C VAL A 21 -2.63 -4.89 16.59
N LYS A 22 -3.66 -5.73 16.71
CA LYS A 22 -4.80 -5.73 15.80
C LYS A 22 -5.57 -4.40 15.81
N LEU A 23 -5.77 -3.82 16.99
CA LEU A 23 -6.40 -2.50 17.11
C LEU A 23 -5.60 -1.40 16.41
N ARG A 24 -4.26 -1.47 16.49
CA ARG A 24 -3.39 -0.52 15.80
C ARG A 24 -3.47 -0.69 14.28
N GLU A 25 -3.42 -1.92 13.78
CA GLU A 25 -3.55 -2.20 12.34
C GLU A 25 -4.90 -1.74 11.79
N LEU A 26 -5.99 -2.01 12.51
CA LEU A 26 -7.33 -1.56 12.12
C LEU A 26 -7.42 -0.03 12.06
N MET A 27 -6.80 0.65 13.03
CA MET A 27 -6.73 2.11 13.08
C MET A 27 -5.95 2.68 11.88
N GLU A 28 -4.79 2.11 11.55
CA GLU A 28 -3.97 2.56 10.40
C GLU A 28 -4.69 2.31 9.07
N LEU A 29 -5.39 1.18 8.93
CA LEU A 29 -6.19 0.88 7.74
C LEU A 29 -7.34 1.89 7.56
N LEU A 30 -8.03 2.24 8.65
CA LEU A 30 -9.10 3.23 8.62
C LEU A 30 -8.54 4.61 8.26
N LYS A 31 -7.43 5.02 8.89
CA LYS A 31 -6.75 6.28 8.56
C LYS A 31 -6.40 6.35 7.09
N PHE A 32 -5.78 5.32 6.54
CA PHE A 32 -5.40 5.25 5.13
C PHE A 32 -6.61 5.42 4.19
N GLN A 33 -7.74 4.76 4.49
CA GLN A 33 -8.95 4.90 3.67
C GLN A 33 -9.63 6.27 3.82
N THR A 34 -9.50 6.91 4.98
CA THR A 34 -10.08 8.24 5.26
C THR A 34 -9.13 9.39 4.96
N GLU A 35 -7.88 9.11 4.62
CA GLU A 35 -6.92 10.12 4.23
C GLU A 35 -7.31 10.66 2.85
N GLU A 36 -8.06 11.76 2.85
CA GLU A 36 -8.36 12.56 1.66
C GLU A 36 -7.19 13.48 1.28
N SER A 37 -6.04 13.36 1.96
CA SER A 37 -4.85 14.16 1.69
C SER A 37 -4.30 13.77 0.31
N LEU A 38 -4.14 14.76 -0.57
CA LEU A 38 -3.37 14.58 -1.79
C LEU A 38 -1.96 14.15 -1.38
N TYR A 39 -1.55 12.94 -1.77
CA TYR A 39 -0.20 12.46 -1.49
C TYR A 39 0.81 13.38 -2.20
N ILE A 40 1.57 14.14 -1.42
CA ILE A 40 2.61 15.06 -1.94
C ILE A 40 3.94 14.33 -1.93
N THR A 41 4.43 14.02 -3.12
CA THR A 41 5.77 13.45 -3.30
C THR A 41 6.86 14.38 -2.76
N SER A 42 7.77 13.79 -2.00
CA SER A 42 9.02 14.39 -1.53
C SER A 42 9.94 14.78 -2.69
N LYS A 43 11.01 15.50 -2.37
CA LYS A 43 12.01 15.88 -3.37
C LYS A 43 12.76 14.65 -3.90
N GLU A 44 13.10 13.71 -3.02
CA GLU A 44 13.72 12.45 -3.41
C GLU A 44 12.82 11.65 -4.36
N GLU A 45 11.55 11.46 -4.01
CA GLU A 45 10.60 10.70 -4.84
C GLU A 45 10.38 11.35 -6.21
N LYS A 46 10.29 12.68 -6.27
CA LYS A 46 10.21 13.40 -7.55
C LYS A 46 11.44 13.18 -8.42
N SER A 47 12.62 13.12 -7.81
CA SER A 47 13.87 12.84 -8.52
C SER A 47 13.87 11.43 -9.09
N LEU A 48 13.48 10.43 -8.29
CA LEU A 48 13.39 9.03 -8.72
C LEU A 48 12.35 8.85 -9.83
N ILE A 49 11.20 9.53 -9.74
CA ILE A 49 10.17 9.50 -10.80
C ILE A 49 10.72 10.13 -12.09
N ALA A 50 11.49 11.22 -12.00
CA ALA A 50 12.08 11.84 -13.17
C ALA A 50 13.12 10.94 -13.85
N GLU A 51 13.96 10.28 -13.06
CA GLU A 51 14.93 9.29 -13.53
C GLU A 51 14.24 8.10 -14.21
N ALA A 52 13.26 7.48 -13.55
CA ALA A 52 12.51 6.36 -14.12
C ALA A 52 11.81 6.73 -15.44
N ARG A 53 11.28 7.96 -15.56
CA ARG A 53 10.70 8.45 -16.83
C ARG A 53 11.75 8.58 -17.93
N GLN A 54 12.96 9.00 -17.59
CA GLN A 54 14.07 9.07 -18.54
C GLN A 54 14.53 7.68 -18.97
N GLU A 55 14.64 6.73 -18.04
CA GLU A 55 14.99 5.34 -18.35
C GLU A 55 14.02 4.68 -19.31
N VAL A 56 12.71 4.89 -19.11
CA VAL A 56 11.68 4.42 -20.05
C VAL A 56 11.84 5.06 -21.42
N ALA A 57 12.12 6.36 -21.50
CA ALA A 57 12.34 7.06 -22.77
C ALA A 57 13.61 6.58 -23.49
N GLU A 58 14.64 6.20 -22.74
CA GLU A 58 15.90 5.62 -23.25
C GLU A 58 15.79 4.13 -23.59
N GLY A 59 14.65 3.49 -23.31
CA GLY A 59 14.44 2.06 -23.56
C GLY A 59 15.15 1.15 -22.55
N LYS A 60 15.58 1.68 -21.39
CA LYS A 60 16.10 0.92 -20.25
C LYS A 60 14.94 0.26 -19.49
N VAL A 61 14.21 -0.59 -20.18
CA VAL A 61 13.07 -1.33 -19.64
C VAL A 61 13.40 -2.81 -19.61
N PHE A 62 12.86 -3.51 -18.62
CA PHE A 62 12.93 -4.95 -18.56
C PHE A 62 11.69 -5.54 -19.22
N THR A 63 11.90 -6.57 -20.04
CA THR A 63 10.84 -7.43 -20.52
C THR A 63 10.29 -8.27 -19.38
N ASN A 64 9.05 -8.74 -19.54
CA ASN A 64 8.45 -9.66 -18.57
C ASN A 64 9.32 -10.91 -18.35
N GLU A 65 9.98 -11.41 -19.39
CA GLU A 65 10.84 -12.59 -19.32
C GLU A 65 12.09 -12.35 -18.46
N GLU A 66 12.72 -11.18 -18.60
CA GLU A 66 13.87 -10.76 -17.78
C GLU A 66 13.48 -10.63 -16.31
N VAL A 67 12.35 -9.97 -16.03
CA VAL A 67 11.84 -9.82 -14.66
C VAL A 67 11.52 -11.18 -14.03
N GLN A 68 10.87 -12.08 -14.78
CA GLN A 68 10.53 -13.42 -14.28
C GLN A 68 11.77 -14.29 -14.02
N LYS A 69 12.84 -14.10 -14.80
CA LYS A 69 14.10 -14.79 -14.57
C LYS A 69 14.76 -14.31 -13.28
N GLU A 70 14.85 -13.01 -13.07
CA GLU A 70 15.44 -12.40 -11.87
C GLU A 70 14.68 -12.81 -10.60
N ILE A 71 13.34 -12.80 -10.63
CA ILE A 71 12.50 -13.25 -9.51
C ILE A 71 12.79 -14.72 -9.16
N LYS A 72 12.93 -15.59 -10.17
CA LYS A 72 13.23 -17.01 -9.94
C LYS A 72 14.62 -17.20 -9.31
N GLU A 73 15.61 -16.43 -9.74
CA GLU A 73 16.97 -16.47 -9.18
C GLU A 73 16.97 -15.97 -7.73
N TRP A 74 16.20 -14.92 -7.42
CA TRP A 74 16.07 -14.40 -6.05
C TRP A 74 15.41 -15.40 -5.09
N LEU A 75 14.36 -16.10 -5.53
CA LEU A 75 13.65 -17.11 -4.73
C LEU A 75 14.45 -18.41 -4.50
N GLN A 76 15.57 -18.60 -5.18
CA GLN A 76 16.47 -19.74 -5.00
C GLN A 76 17.61 -19.47 -4.01
N GLN A 77 17.71 -18.24 -3.47
CA GLN A 77 18.61 -17.90 -2.36
C GLN A 77 17.99 -18.25 -1.01
#